data_AF-A0A8C0KY76-F1
#
_entry.id   AF-A0A8C0KY76-F1
#
_cell.length_a   1.000
_cell.length_b   1.000
_cell.length_c   1.000
_cell.angle_alpha   90.00
_cell.angle_beta   90.00
_cell.angle_gamma   90.00
#
_symmetry.space_group_name_H-M   'P 1'
#
loop_
_entity.id
_entity.type
_entity.pdbx_description
1 polymer ?
#
loop_
_entity_poly.entity_id
_entity_poly.type
_entity_poly.pdbx_seq_one_letter_code
_entity_poly.pdbx_strand_id
1 'polypeptide(L)'
;MVMHIKDLVTEDGADPNPYVKTYLLPDTHKTSKRKTKISRKTRNPTFNEMLVYSGYSKETLRQRQLQLSVLSAESLRENFFLGGVTLPLKDFNLSKETVKWYQLTAATYL
;
A
#
# COMPACT_ATOMS: atom_id res chain seq x y z
N MET A 1 10.16 -1.69 -1.85
CA MET A 1 10.24 -0.50 -0.96
C MET A 1 9.07 0.42 -1.27
N VAL A 2 8.47 1.06 -0.27
CA VAL A 2 7.54 2.18 -0.49
C VAL A 2 8.40 3.44 -0.51
N MET A 3 8.54 4.07 -1.68
CA MET A 3 9.43 5.21 -1.86
C MET A 3 8.70 6.51 -1.50
N HIS A 4 7.82 6.97 -2.37
CA HIS A 4 7.02 8.17 -2.17
C HIS A 4 5.69 8.06 -2.93
N ILE A 5 4.74 8.92 -2.56
CA ILE A 5 3.45 9.09 -3.24
C ILE A 5 3.35 10.56 -3.64
N LYS A 6 2.62 10.84 -4.72
CA LYS A 6 2.31 12.19 -5.17
C LYS A 6 0.82 12.36 -5.43
N ASP A 7 0.36 13.60 -5.37
CA ASP A 7 -0.97 14.02 -5.81
C ASP A 7 -2.14 13.32 -5.11
N LEU A 8 -2.03 13.08 -3.79
CA LEU A 8 -3.15 12.57 -2.99
C LEU A 8 -4.29 13.60 -2.92
N VAL A 9 -5.52 13.12 -2.96
CA VAL A 9 -6.74 13.94 -2.93
C VAL A 9 -7.59 13.58 -1.72
N THR A 10 -8.27 14.58 -1.17
CA THR A 10 -9.26 14.46 -0.08
C THR A 10 -10.53 15.17 -0.50
N GLU A 11 -11.69 14.67 -0.07
CA GLU A 11 -12.99 15.26 -0.44
C GLU A 11 -13.20 16.64 0.20
N ASP A 12 -12.70 16.83 1.43
CA ASP A 12 -12.81 18.06 2.21
C ASP A 12 -11.71 19.10 1.87
N GLY A 13 -10.79 18.76 0.97
CA GLY A 13 -9.66 19.62 0.63
C GLY A 13 -8.62 19.80 1.75
N ALA A 14 -8.73 19.08 2.87
CA ALA A 14 -7.74 19.11 3.93
C ALA A 14 -6.49 18.30 3.56
N ASP A 15 -5.33 18.63 4.13
CA ASP A 15 -4.12 17.82 3.96
C ASP A 15 -4.23 16.54 4.81
N PRO A 16 -4.09 15.33 4.20
CA PRO A 16 -4.18 14.09 4.94
C PRO A 16 -2.91 13.78 5.73
N ASN A 17 -2.98 12.75 6.59
CA ASN A 17 -1.85 12.15 7.28
C ASN A 17 -1.58 10.75 6.71
N PRO A 18 -1.03 10.62 5.49
CA PRO A 18 -0.98 9.35 4.79
C PRO A 18 -0.04 8.33 5.43
N TYR A 19 -0.50 7.09 5.46
CA TYR A 19 0.34 5.91 5.64
C TYR A 19 -0.08 4.82 4.64
N VAL A 20 0.88 3.97 4.27
CA VAL A 20 0.64 2.83 3.39
C VAL A 20 0.43 1.58 4.23
N LYS A 21 -0.58 0.79 3.88
CA LYS A 21 -0.89 -0.51 4.45
C LYS A 21 -0.88 -1.55 3.34
N THR A 22 -0.25 -2.69 3.56
CA THR A 22 -0.21 -3.78 2.57
C THR A 22 -0.60 -5.12 3.17
N TYR A 23 -1.13 -5.99 2.31
CA TYR A 23 -1.43 -7.39 2.58
C TYR A 23 -0.99 -8.27 1.40
N LEU A 24 -0.66 -9.52 1.68
CA LEU A 24 -0.52 -10.57 0.66
C LEU A 24 -1.79 -11.41 0.69
N LEU A 25 -2.62 -11.30 -0.35
CA LEU A 25 -3.90 -12.01 -0.44
C LEU A 25 -3.82 -13.22 -1.38
N PRO A 26 -4.50 -14.34 -1.08
CA PRO A 26 -5.23 -14.60 0.17
C PRO A 26 -4.31 -14.72 1.39
N ASP A 27 -4.73 -14.11 2.51
CA ASP A 27 -4.00 -14.11 3.79
C ASP A 27 -4.63 -15.10 4.77
N THR A 28 -4.41 -16.40 4.53
CA THR A 28 -5.02 -17.50 5.30
C THR A 28 -4.73 -17.41 6.80
N HIS A 29 -3.55 -16.93 7.17
CA HIS A 29 -3.11 -16.83 8.57
C HIS A 29 -3.34 -15.45 9.18
N LYS A 30 -3.84 -14.47 8.42
CA LYS A 30 -4.06 -13.08 8.86
C LYS A 30 -2.80 -12.40 9.42
N THR A 31 -1.62 -12.78 8.92
CA THR A 31 -0.31 -12.30 9.40
C THR A 31 0.40 -11.39 8.40
N SER A 32 -0.20 -11.15 7.23
CA SER A 32 0.46 -10.43 6.14
C SER A 32 0.37 -8.89 6.26
N LYS A 33 -0.34 -8.36 7.26
CA LYS A 33 -0.44 -6.91 7.43
C LYS A 33 0.94 -6.29 7.64
N ARG A 34 1.30 -5.32 6.81
CA ARG A 34 2.46 -4.42 7.01
C ARG A 34 2.00 -2.98 6.83
N LYS A 35 2.71 -2.03 7.45
CA LYS A 35 2.45 -0.60 7.27
C LYS A 35 3.71 0.23 7.40
N THR A 36 3.69 1.39 6.77
CA THR A 36 4.70 2.45 6.94
C THR A 36 4.39 3.29 8.19
N LYS A 37 5.27 4.22 8.51
CA LYS A 37 4.96 5.33 9.40
C LYS A 37 3.93 6.26 8.74
N ILE A 38 3.32 7.09 9.58
CA ILE A 38 2.42 8.16 9.17
C ILE A 38 3.26 9.37 8.77
N SER A 39 3.05 9.86 7.54
CA SER A 39 3.52 11.19 7.13
C SER A 39 2.42 12.19 7.47
N ARG A 40 2.76 13.34 8.06
CA ARG A 40 1.76 14.29 8.60
C ARG A 40 1.48 15.42 7.61
N LYS A 41 0.20 15.80 7.49
CA LYS A 41 -0.28 16.97 6.72
C LYS A 41 0.40 17.11 5.35
N THR A 42 0.29 16.10 4.51
CA THR A 42 0.91 16.13 3.18
C THR A 42 0.16 15.28 2.17
N ARG A 43 0.08 15.79 0.94
CA ARG A 43 -0.40 15.06 -0.24
C ARG A 43 0.70 14.37 -1.04
N ASN A 44 1.96 14.63 -0.68
CA ASN A 44 3.14 14.16 -1.39
C ASN A 44 4.16 13.50 -0.42
N PRO A 45 3.77 12.45 0.31
CA PRO A 45 4.63 11.87 1.33
C PRO A 45 5.83 11.12 0.72
N THR A 46 6.99 11.29 1.34
CA THR A 46 8.15 10.41 1.14
C THR A 46 8.29 9.49 2.35
N PHE A 47 8.33 8.19 2.10
CA PHE A 47 8.46 7.16 3.13
C PHE A 47 9.89 6.58 3.15
N ASN A 48 10.38 6.10 2.00
CA ASN A 48 11.61 5.31 1.90
C ASN A 48 11.65 4.15 2.91
N GLU A 49 10.50 3.47 3.06
CA GLU A 49 10.32 2.39 4.04
C GLU A 49 10.23 1.02 3.36
N MET A 50 10.95 0.05 3.90
CA MET A 50 10.91 -1.33 3.43
C MET A 50 9.89 -2.15 4.21
N LEU A 51 8.87 -2.67 3.53
CA LEU A 51 7.91 -3.62 4.08
C LEU A 51 8.36 -5.04 3.73
N VAL A 52 8.67 -5.85 4.75
CA VAL A 52 9.29 -7.17 4.57
C VAL A 52 8.28 -8.30 4.79
N TYR A 53 8.26 -9.24 3.85
CA TYR A 53 7.48 -10.48 3.88
C TYR A 53 8.42 -11.69 3.90
N SER A 54 8.59 -12.29 5.07
CA SER A 54 9.46 -13.46 5.28
C SER A 54 8.68 -14.76 5.19
N GLY A 55 9.36 -15.85 4.83
CA GLY A 55 8.79 -17.21 4.89
C GLY A 55 7.92 -17.61 3.69
N TYR A 56 7.94 -16.84 2.60
CA TYR A 56 7.22 -17.18 1.37
C TYR A 56 8.18 -17.68 0.29
N SER A 57 7.87 -18.82 -0.34
CA SER A 57 8.58 -19.26 -1.54
C SER A 57 8.15 -18.42 -2.76
N LYS A 58 8.99 -18.39 -3.81
CA LYS A 58 8.62 -17.73 -5.07
C LYS A 58 7.33 -18.33 -5.68
N GLU A 59 7.12 -19.64 -5.51
CA GLU A 59 5.91 -20.32 -5.98
C GLU A 59 4.66 -19.84 -5.23
N THR A 60 4.72 -19.78 -3.90
CA THR A 60 3.63 -19.25 -3.08
C THR A 60 3.33 -17.79 -3.45
N LEU A 61 4.37 -16.96 -3.65
CA LEU A 61 4.19 -15.56 -4.02
C LEU A 61 3.47 -15.40 -5.36
N ARG A 62 3.75 -16.23 -6.37
CA ARG A 62 3.03 -16.17 -7.66
C ARG A 62 1.52 -16.40 -7.54
N GLN A 63 1.08 -17.08 -6.47
CA GLN A 63 -0.33 -17.31 -6.16
C GLN A 63 -0.91 -16.25 -5.20
N ARG A 64 -0.21 -15.11 -5.03
CA ARG A 64 -0.64 -14.01 -4.18
C ARG A 64 -0.75 -12.72 -4.97
N GLN A 65 -1.59 -11.83 -4.47
CA GLN A 65 -1.64 -10.43 -4.88
C GLN A 65 -1.23 -9.55 -3.71
N LEU A 66 -0.39 -8.56 -3.99
CA LEU A 66 -0.06 -7.50 -3.05
C LEU A 66 -1.19 -6.46 -3.12
N GLN A 67 -2.04 -6.43 -2.10
CA GLN A 67 -3.02 -5.37 -1.94
C GLN A 67 -2.37 -4.23 -1.18
N LEU A 68 -2.30 -3.05 -1.80
CA LEU A 68 -1.78 -1.82 -1.20
C LEU A 68 -2.94 -0.83 -1.02
N SER A 69 -3.01 -0.23 0.15
CA SER A 69 -3.97 0.82 0.49
C SER A 69 -3.25 1.99 1.12
N VAL A 70 -3.60 3.19 0.71
CA VAL A 70 -3.17 4.45 1.32
C VAL A 70 -4.34 4.96 2.15
N LEU A 71 -4.10 5.27 3.41
CA LEU A 71 -5.11 5.80 4.32
C LEU A 71 -4.60 7.07 4.99
N SER A 72 -5.50 8.00 5.30
CA SER A 72 -5.20 9.09 6.23
C SER A 72 -5.41 8.62 7.66
N ALA A 73 -4.43 8.84 8.53
CA ALA A 73 -4.58 8.64 9.97
C ALA A 73 -5.25 9.86 10.61
N GLU A 74 -6.32 9.62 11.37
CA GLU A 74 -7.11 10.68 11.99
C GLU A 74 -7.23 10.45 13.51
N SER A 75 -7.10 11.51 14.30
CA SER A 75 -7.20 11.42 15.76
C SER A 75 -8.63 11.56 16.28
N LEU A 76 -9.49 12.25 15.54
CA LEU A 76 -10.86 12.64 15.96
C LEU A 76 -11.97 11.99 15.13
N ARG A 77 -11.61 11.29 14.05
CA ARG A 77 -12.51 10.57 13.15
C ARG A 77 -11.87 9.25 12.73
N GLU A 78 -12.60 8.41 12.03
CA GLU A 78 -12.05 7.17 11.49
C GLU A 78 -10.99 7.45 10.41
N ASN A 79 -10.01 6.55 10.30
CA ASN A 79 -9.04 6.59 9.21
C ASN A 79 -9.76 6.36 7.88
N PHE A 80 -9.61 7.28 6.94
CA PHE A 80 -10.28 7.20 5.65
C PHE A 80 -9.30 6.80 4.54
N PHE A 81 -9.86 6.20 3.49
CA PHE A 81 -9.11 5.67 2.36
C PHE A 81 -8.79 6.77 1.35
N LEU A 82 -7.54 6.82 0.88
CA LEU A 82 -7.04 7.79 -0.09
C LEU A 82 -6.80 7.19 -1.48
N GLY A 83 -6.88 5.87 -1.60
CA GLY A 83 -6.60 5.15 -2.83
C GLY A 83 -5.81 3.86 -2.58
N GLY A 84 -5.85 2.96 -3.56
CA GLY A 84 -5.17 1.67 -3.46
C GLY A 84 -4.86 1.09 -4.82
N VAL A 85 -4.08 0.02 -4.79
CA VAL A 85 -3.75 -0.77 -5.98
C VAL A 85 -3.56 -2.22 -5.56
N THR A 86 -4.02 -3.15 -6.39
CA THR A 86 -3.79 -4.58 -6.20
C THR A 86 -2.88 -5.08 -7.31
N LEU A 87 -1.77 -5.72 -6.93
CA LEU A 87 -0.72 -6.16 -7.83
C LEU A 87 -0.57 -7.68 -7.76
N PRO A 88 -1.02 -8.44 -8.78
CA PRO A 88 -0.75 -9.87 -8.85
C PRO A 88 0.75 -10.13 -8.95
N LEU A 89 1.33 -10.88 -8.01
CA LEU A 89 2.78 -11.07 -7.97
C LEU A 89 3.30 -12.01 -9.06
N LYS A 90 2.42 -12.74 -9.75
CA LYS A 90 2.76 -13.53 -10.95
C LYS A 90 3.26 -12.67 -12.11
N ASP A 91 2.89 -11.38 -12.15
CA ASP A 91 3.25 -10.46 -13.23
C ASP A 91 4.66 -9.89 -13.06
N PHE A 92 5.34 -10.22 -11.96
CA PHE A 92 6.66 -9.70 -11.60
C PHE A 92 7.76 -10.74 -11.80
N ASN A 93 8.89 -10.29 -12.35
CA ASN A 93 10.12 -11.10 -12.34
C ASN A 93 10.80 -11.00 -10.96
N LEU A 94 10.47 -11.91 -10.04
CA LEU A 94 11.01 -11.95 -8.66
C LEU A 94 12.51 -12.28 -8.55
N SER A 95 13.25 -12.34 -9.67
CA SER A 95 14.71 -12.44 -9.69
C SER A 95 15.39 -11.10 -10.02
N LYS A 96 14.61 -10.04 -10.27
CA LYS A 96 15.09 -8.69 -10.54
C LYS A 96 14.32 -7.68 -9.69
N GLU A 97 14.96 -6.55 -9.40
CA GLU A 97 14.25 -5.42 -8.83
C GLU A 97 13.31 -4.80 -9.88
N THR A 98 12.09 -4.48 -9.49
CA THR A 98 11.11 -3.77 -10.32
C THR A 98 10.78 -2.44 -9.68
N VAL A 99 11.12 -1.35 -10.36
CA VAL A 99 10.83 0.02 -9.92
C VAL A 99 9.87 0.66 -10.91
N LYS A 100 8.66 1.01 -10.45
CA LYS A 100 7.60 1.56 -11.31
C LYS A 100 6.61 2.38 -10.50
N TRP A 101 6.02 3.39 -11.13
CA TRP A 101 4.84 4.09 -10.64
C TRP A 101 3.55 3.28 -10.84
N TYR A 102 2.68 3.28 -9.84
CA TYR A 102 1.35 2.69 -9.92
C TYR A 102 0.32 3.76 -9.60
N GLN A 103 -0.71 3.86 -10.43
CA GLN A 103 -1.83 4.76 -10.20
C GLN A 103 -2.71 4.20 -9.07
N LEU A 104 -3.07 5.05 -8.12
CA LEU A 104 -4.03 4.69 -7.08
C LEU A 104 -5.44 4.81 -7.65
N THR A 105 -6.29 3.83 -7.36
CA THR A 105 -7.71 3.87 -7.69
C THR A 105 -8.53 3.99 -6.43
N ALA A 106 -9.77 4.49 -6.57
CA ALA A 106 -10.78 4.35 -5.53
C ALA A 106 -11.00 2.87 -5.19
N ALA A 107 -11.59 2.59 -4.03
CA ALA A 107 -11.93 1.23 -3.66
C ALA A 107 -12.89 0.66 -4.70
N THR A 108 -12.42 -0.30 -5.49
CA THR A 108 -13.31 -1.13 -6.30
C THR A 108 -14.03 -2.06 -5.32
N TYR A 109 -15.16 -1.61 -4.79
CA TYR A 109 -16.14 -2.53 -4.21
C TYR A 109 -16.67 -3.36 -5.39
N LEU A 110 -16.11 -4.56 -5.56
CA LEU A 110 -16.78 -5.65 -6.27
C LEU A 110 -17.54 -6.47 -5.23
#